data_AF-A0A497B5P6-F1
#
_entry.id   AF-A0A497B5P6-F1
#
_cell.length_a   1.000
_cell.length_b   1.000
_cell.length_c   1.000
_cell.angle_alpha   90.00
_cell.angle_beta   90.00
_cell.angle_gamma   90.00
#
_symmetry.space_group_name_H-M   'P 1'
#
loop_
_entity.id
_entity.type
_entity.pdbx_description
1 polymer ?
#
loop_
_entity_poly.entity_id
_entity_poly.type
_entity_poly.pdbx_seq_one_letter_code
_entity_poly.pdbx_strand_id
1 'polypeptide(L)'
;MAVEKKLERIASTAGYKLEDVKKLYEELKAKMKGKSERIILNAVIAKLRKRPTLPSRQKAEIKHFIGFLIGDCGLRDRAEEMRSRAERAVSRYGLDYAIEKGLVNEKGQVLDTREMVYGRANPNYRKPIPENLHLRSHRLYLLVKEAEGKKFELAHLQTDNNALALAWCQLPFYKWVTFPALVQEHSSIGYRLTGSTAKETRTIFREVKYDADPFEVYEKFFKPQLTPIGKVEQYHEAVKDAWDRWIICYGIVGYLGLERETLFGIPALLLDPEYGVEAEHQVRFFIPEHLKINFGEYSEVYVFGRTRRSRYRDPETGNLVDGDVVIDAWGIYPNPKYTVEPSKAEIEEEEGIEGFIPLE
;
A
#
# COMPACT_ATOMS: atom_id res chain seq x y z
N MET A 1 57.96 -2.96 13.37
CA MET A 1 57.22 -1.68 13.34
C MET A 1 56.76 -1.35 14.74
N ALA A 2 57.16 -0.19 15.27
CA ALA A 2 56.74 0.27 16.58
C ALA A 2 55.19 0.33 16.68
N VAL A 3 54.67 -0.11 17.81
CA VAL A 3 53.24 -0.17 18.18
C VAL A 3 52.56 1.18 18.00
N GLU A 4 53.31 2.22 18.34
CA GLU A 4 52.91 3.61 18.26
C GLU A 4 52.51 4.03 16.84
N LYS A 5 53.31 3.68 15.82
CA LYS A 5 52.97 3.94 14.41
C LYS A 5 51.69 3.22 13.96
N LYS A 6 51.36 2.07 14.57
CA LYS A 6 50.11 1.36 14.29
C LYS A 6 48.91 2.04 14.95
N LEU A 7 49.07 2.52 16.18
CA LEU A 7 48.03 3.26 16.90
C LEU A 7 47.74 4.61 16.24
N GLU A 8 48.76 5.32 15.76
CA GLU A 8 48.63 6.55 14.95
C GLU A 8 47.80 6.31 13.69
N ARG A 9 48.11 5.23 12.96
CA ARG A 9 47.35 4.86 11.77
C ARG A 9 45.90 4.50 12.08
N ILE A 10 45.64 3.82 13.20
CA ILE A 10 44.28 3.50 13.65
C ILE A 10 43.52 4.77 14.04
N ALA A 11 44.16 5.68 14.77
CA ALA A 11 43.59 6.96 15.19
C ALA A 11 43.20 7.84 13.98
N SER A 12 44.09 7.98 13.00
CA SER A 12 43.81 8.75 11.78
C SER A 12 42.71 8.13 10.93
N THR A 13 42.72 6.80 10.76
CA THR A 13 41.72 6.09 9.94
C THR A 13 40.33 6.10 10.57
N ALA A 14 40.25 6.02 11.91
CA ALA A 14 38.98 5.99 12.63
C ALA A 14 38.46 7.37 13.05
N GLY A 15 39.27 8.43 12.90
CA GLY A 15 38.91 9.81 13.26
C GLY A 15 38.89 10.09 14.77
N TYR A 16 39.74 9.42 15.55
CA TYR A 16 39.85 9.61 17.01
C TYR A 16 41.18 10.27 17.39
N LYS A 17 41.23 10.92 18.56
CA LYS A 17 42.49 11.45 19.11
C LYS A 17 43.41 10.30 19.49
N LEU A 18 44.70 10.45 19.22
CA LEU A 18 45.72 9.42 19.49
C LEU A 18 45.76 9.02 20.97
N GLU A 19 45.59 9.99 21.88
CA GLU A 19 45.59 9.78 23.32
C GLU A 19 44.48 8.81 23.77
N ASP A 20 43.27 8.96 23.22
CA ASP A 20 42.13 8.10 23.51
C ASP A 20 42.35 6.67 23.00
N VAL A 21 42.96 6.54 21.82
CA VAL A 21 43.31 5.24 21.23
C VAL A 21 44.41 4.54 22.03
N LYS A 22 45.41 5.30 22.53
CA LYS A 22 46.47 4.79 23.41
C LYS A 22 45.90 4.31 24.76
N LYS A 23 45.02 5.10 25.37
CA LYS A 23 44.34 4.71 26.62
C LYS A 23 43.53 3.43 26.44
N LEU A 24 42.76 3.34 25.36
CA LEU A 24 41.98 2.13 25.03
C LEU A 24 42.87 0.91 24.79
N TYR A 25 44.02 1.09 24.15
CA TYR A 25 45.01 0.02 23.94
C TYR A 25 45.56 -0.51 25.27
N GLU A 26 45.96 0.36 26.20
CA GLU A 26 46.47 -0.06 27.51
C GLU A 26 45.40 -0.74 28.37
N GLU A 27 44.16 -0.23 28.35
CA GLU A 27 43.02 -0.91 29.01
C GLU A 27 42.78 -2.32 28.47
N LEU A 28 42.85 -2.49 27.15
CA LEU A 28 42.66 -3.77 26.49
C LEU A 28 43.85 -4.72 26.71
N LYS A 29 45.07 -4.18 26.77
CA LYS A 29 46.29 -4.93 27.08
C LYS A 29 46.29 -5.44 28.52
N ALA A 30 45.83 -4.63 29.47
CA ALA A 30 45.65 -5.05 30.86
C ALA A 30 44.59 -6.16 30.99
N LYS A 31 43.48 -6.05 30.27
CA LYS A 31 42.39 -7.04 30.27
C LYS A 31 42.76 -8.34 29.55
N MET A 32 43.58 -8.28 28.51
CA MET A 32 43.96 -9.43 27.68
C MET A 32 45.41 -9.86 27.94
N LYS A 33 45.78 -9.99 29.21
CA LYS A 33 47.13 -10.37 29.65
C LYS A 33 47.54 -11.72 29.02
N GLY A 34 48.74 -11.77 28.43
CA GLY A 34 49.28 -12.96 27.78
C GLY A 34 48.83 -13.19 26.32
N LYS A 35 47.96 -12.33 25.77
CA LYS A 35 47.63 -12.37 24.33
C LYS A 35 48.66 -11.61 23.51
N SER A 36 48.80 -12.02 22.24
CA SER A 36 49.72 -11.34 21.32
C SER A 36 49.23 -9.93 21.03
N GLU A 37 50.18 -9.03 20.84
CA GLU A 37 49.93 -7.61 20.54
C GLU A 37 49.04 -7.40 19.31
N ARG A 38 49.14 -8.29 18.31
CA ARG A 38 48.27 -8.30 17.13
C ARG A 38 46.79 -8.45 17.50
N ILE A 39 46.47 -9.30 18.49
CA ILE A 39 45.09 -9.53 18.93
C ILE A 39 44.55 -8.30 19.65
N ILE A 40 45.39 -7.66 20.48
CA ILE A 40 45.01 -6.45 21.22
C ILE A 40 44.75 -5.29 20.25
N LEU A 41 45.61 -5.11 19.25
CA LEU A 41 45.42 -4.11 18.19
C LEU A 41 44.14 -4.37 17.37
N ASN A 42 43.86 -5.62 17.03
CA ASN A 42 42.61 -5.99 16.35
C ASN A 42 41.37 -5.68 17.22
N ALA A 43 41.46 -5.86 18.54
CA ALA A 43 40.39 -5.51 19.47
C ALA A 43 40.19 -3.99 19.58
N VAL A 44 41.26 -3.20 19.56
CA VAL A 44 41.21 -1.73 19.45
C VAL A 44 40.48 -1.33 18.16
N ILE A 45 40.89 -1.90 17.02
CA ILE A 45 40.23 -1.65 15.73
C ILE A 45 38.75 -2.03 15.79
N ALA A 46 38.41 -3.18 16.36
CA ALA A 46 37.02 -3.66 16.45
C ALA A 46 36.13 -2.76 17.33
N LYS A 47 36.69 -2.18 18.41
CA LYS A 47 35.96 -1.22 19.27
C LYS A 47 35.83 0.16 18.66
N LEU A 48 36.85 0.63 17.94
CA LEU A 48 36.86 1.94 17.29
C LEU A 48 36.16 1.94 15.93
N ARG A 49 35.96 0.76 15.33
CA ARG A 49 35.06 0.62 14.18
C ARG A 49 33.69 1.01 14.67
N LYS A 50 33.20 2.18 14.23
CA LYS A 50 31.77 2.48 14.24
C LYS A 50 31.12 1.29 13.54
N ARG A 51 30.51 0.37 14.29
CA ARG A 51 29.54 -0.54 13.70
C ARG A 51 28.57 0.41 13.01
N PRO A 52 28.30 0.29 11.70
CA PRO A 52 27.08 0.88 11.20
C PRO A 52 26.01 0.31 12.13
N THR A 53 25.44 1.14 12.97
CA THR A 53 24.20 0.82 13.63
C THR A 53 23.27 0.59 12.46
N LEU A 54 23.14 -0.67 12.05
CA LEU A 54 21.96 -1.12 11.33
C LEU A 54 20.84 -0.48 12.11
N PRO A 55 20.02 0.40 11.50
CA PRO A 55 18.93 1.06 12.20
C PRO A 55 18.27 -0.06 12.98
N SER A 56 18.24 0.05 14.32
CA SER A 56 17.63 -0.98 15.14
C SER A 56 16.26 -1.16 14.52
N ARG A 57 15.98 -2.33 13.93
CA ARG A 57 14.62 -2.65 13.51
C ARG A 57 13.83 -2.49 14.81
N GLN A 58 13.16 -1.35 14.97
CA GLN A 58 12.17 -1.19 16.02
C GLN A 58 11.29 -2.41 15.83
N LYS A 59 11.27 -3.26 16.86
CA LYS A 59 10.45 -4.47 16.79
C LYS A 59 9.04 -3.96 16.55
N ALA A 60 8.46 -4.30 15.41
CA ALA A 60 7.09 -3.91 15.09
C ALA A 60 6.20 -4.29 16.27
N GLU A 61 5.59 -3.30 16.89
CA GLU A 61 4.76 -3.47 18.07
C GLU A 61 3.37 -3.89 17.61
N ILE A 62 2.74 -4.82 18.32
CA ILE A 62 1.34 -5.16 18.07
C ILE A 62 0.48 -4.24 18.91
N LYS A 63 -0.42 -3.50 18.25
CA LYS A 63 -1.40 -2.64 18.91
C LYS A 63 -2.82 -3.04 18.54
N HIS A 64 -3.76 -2.70 19.41
CA HIS A 64 -5.19 -2.90 19.18
C HIS A 64 -5.84 -1.59 18.75
N PHE A 65 -6.60 -1.67 17.67
CA PHE A 65 -7.26 -0.53 17.06
C PHE A 65 -8.78 -0.71 17.12
N ILE A 66 -9.46 0.43 17.14
CA ILE A 66 -10.87 0.56 16.81
C ILE A 66 -11.00 1.54 15.65
N GLY A 67 -11.83 1.21 14.66
CA GLY A 67 -11.96 2.02 13.45
C GLY A 67 -12.97 1.45 12.48
N PHE A 68 -12.97 1.95 11.26
CA PHE A 68 -13.80 1.44 10.17
C PHE A 68 -13.07 1.55 8.83
N LEU A 69 -13.43 0.68 7.90
CA LEU A 69 -12.88 0.66 6.54
C LEU A 69 -13.39 1.88 5.76
N ILE A 70 -12.46 2.56 5.09
CA ILE A 70 -12.73 3.72 4.24
C ILE A 70 -12.24 3.56 2.80
N GLY A 71 -11.36 2.59 2.55
CA GLY A 71 -10.82 2.32 1.23
C GLY A 71 -10.29 0.91 1.12
N ASP A 72 -10.58 0.25 0.00
CA ASP A 72 -10.12 -1.08 -0.35
C ASP A 72 -9.50 -1.04 -1.76
N CYS A 73 -8.23 -1.41 -1.86
CA CYS A 73 -7.52 -1.49 -3.14
C CYS A 73 -7.77 -2.80 -3.91
N GLY A 74 -8.58 -3.70 -3.37
CA GLY A 74 -8.90 -5.00 -3.94
C GLY A 74 -7.83 -6.06 -3.68
N LEU A 75 -8.24 -7.31 -3.86
CA LEU A 75 -7.36 -8.47 -3.78
C LEU A 75 -6.44 -8.50 -5.01
N ARG A 76 -5.12 -8.53 -4.80
CA ARG A 76 -4.16 -8.71 -5.88
C ARG A 76 -3.49 -10.06 -5.78
N ASP A 77 -3.62 -10.88 -6.81
CA ASP A 77 -2.85 -12.12 -6.95
C ASP A 77 -1.75 -11.95 -8.00
N ARG A 78 -0.51 -11.76 -7.53
CA ARG A 78 0.63 -11.55 -8.44
C ARG A 78 0.94 -12.77 -9.29
N ALA A 79 0.64 -13.98 -8.82
CA ALA A 79 0.85 -15.18 -9.61
C ALA A 79 -0.11 -15.19 -10.80
N GLU A 80 -1.38 -14.86 -10.55
CA GLU A 80 -2.40 -14.76 -11.57
C GLU A 80 -2.12 -13.62 -12.57
N GLU A 81 -1.73 -12.44 -12.08
CA GLU A 81 -1.32 -11.32 -12.95
C GLU A 81 -0.20 -11.71 -13.93
N MET A 82 0.76 -12.55 -13.49
CA MET A 82 1.82 -13.08 -14.36
C MET A 82 1.28 -14.09 -15.38
N ARG A 83 0.37 -14.99 -14.98
CA ARG A 83 -0.30 -15.94 -15.89
C ARG A 83 -1.09 -15.22 -16.96
N SER A 84 -2.01 -14.32 -16.59
CA SER A 84 -2.82 -13.58 -17.56
C SER A 84 -1.98 -12.67 -18.45
N ARG A 85 -0.81 -12.20 -18.00
CA ARG A 85 0.14 -11.47 -18.85
C ARG A 85 0.78 -12.38 -19.89
N ALA A 86 1.23 -13.57 -19.49
CA ALA A 86 1.82 -14.55 -20.40
C ALA A 86 0.79 -15.04 -21.43
N GLU A 87 -0.42 -15.38 -21.00
CA GLU A 87 -1.52 -15.79 -21.88
C GLU A 87 -1.87 -14.71 -22.90
N ARG A 88 -1.99 -13.45 -22.48
CA ARG A 88 -2.23 -12.33 -23.40
C ARG A 88 -1.10 -12.17 -24.43
N ALA A 89 0.15 -12.41 -24.03
CA ALA A 89 1.28 -12.34 -24.95
C ALA A 89 1.21 -13.47 -25.99
N VAL A 90 0.93 -14.70 -25.55
CA VAL A 90 0.76 -15.86 -26.44
C VAL A 90 -0.41 -15.64 -27.40
N SER A 91 -1.56 -15.21 -26.90
CA SER A 91 -2.77 -14.99 -27.70
C SER A 91 -2.60 -13.88 -28.75
N ARG A 92 -1.89 -12.80 -28.42
CA ARG A 92 -1.77 -11.64 -29.33
C ARG A 92 -0.57 -11.68 -30.26
N TYR A 93 0.55 -12.28 -29.83
CA TYR A 93 1.83 -12.21 -30.54
C TYR A 93 2.46 -13.57 -30.82
N GLY A 94 1.85 -14.66 -30.35
CA GLY A 94 2.34 -16.02 -30.54
C GLY A 94 3.29 -16.51 -29.44
N LEU A 95 3.54 -17.83 -29.45
CA LEU A 95 4.35 -18.52 -28.45
C LEU A 95 5.82 -18.09 -28.49
N ASP A 96 6.41 -17.99 -29.68
CA ASP A 96 7.83 -17.63 -29.87
C ASP A 96 8.15 -16.26 -29.26
N TYR A 97 7.24 -15.29 -29.45
CA TYR A 97 7.35 -13.97 -28.83
C TYR A 97 7.33 -14.06 -27.30
N ALA A 98 6.44 -14.88 -26.73
CA ALA A 98 6.34 -15.03 -25.28
C ALA A 98 7.58 -15.72 -24.68
N ILE A 99 8.19 -16.67 -25.41
CA ILE A 99 9.47 -17.31 -25.05
C ILE A 99 10.60 -16.29 -25.09
N GLU A 100 10.71 -15.50 -26.16
CA GLU A 100 11.73 -14.46 -26.32
C GLU A 100 11.66 -13.42 -25.18
N LYS A 101 10.44 -13.04 -24.77
CA LYS A 101 10.20 -12.13 -23.64
C LYS A 101 10.39 -12.79 -22.27
N GLY A 102 10.70 -14.08 -22.20
CA GLY A 102 10.90 -14.82 -20.95
C GLY A 102 9.66 -14.94 -20.08
N LEU A 103 8.47 -14.90 -20.70
CA LEU A 103 7.18 -15.03 -20.00
C LEU A 103 6.78 -16.50 -19.84
N VAL A 104 7.16 -17.33 -20.81
CA VAL A 104 6.91 -18.78 -20.82
C VAL A 104 8.20 -19.51 -21.22
N ASN A 105 8.31 -20.81 -20.88
CA ASN A 105 9.36 -21.67 -21.40
C ASN A 105 8.97 -22.33 -22.73
N GLU A 106 9.88 -23.13 -23.31
CA GLU A 106 9.65 -23.91 -24.54
C GLU A 106 8.45 -24.87 -24.45
N LYS A 107 8.02 -25.23 -23.24
CA LYS A 107 6.85 -26.07 -22.98
C LYS A 107 5.55 -25.27 -22.80
N GLY A 108 5.59 -23.96 -22.99
CA GLY A 108 4.45 -23.05 -22.78
C GLY A 108 4.10 -22.78 -21.32
N GLN A 109 4.94 -23.20 -20.36
CA GLN A 109 4.68 -22.98 -18.94
C GLN A 109 5.09 -21.57 -18.53
N VAL A 110 4.20 -20.86 -17.82
CA VAL A 110 4.43 -19.49 -17.34
C VAL A 110 5.56 -19.45 -16.33
N LEU A 111 6.46 -18.48 -16.48
CA LEU A 111 7.64 -18.29 -15.63
C LEU A 111 7.45 -17.17 -14.61
N ASP A 112 8.09 -17.29 -13.45
CA ASP A 112 8.17 -16.18 -12.49
C ASP A 112 9.12 -15.09 -13.02
N THR A 113 8.53 -13.97 -13.43
CA THR A 113 9.27 -12.85 -14.04
C THR A 113 9.86 -11.88 -13.01
N ARG A 114 9.71 -12.13 -11.70
CA ARG A 114 10.18 -11.20 -10.66
C ARG A 114 11.65 -11.45 -10.37
N GLU A 115 12.50 -10.49 -10.69
CA GLU A 115 13.94 -10.58 -10.38
C GLU A 115 14.22 -10.44 -8.89
N MET A 116 13.45 -9.58 -8.21
CA MET A 116 13.63 -9.26 -6.79
C MET A 116 12.33 -9.45 -6.01
N VAL A 117 12.42 -10.04 -4.82
CA VAL A 117 11.32 -10.22 -3.87
C VAL A 117 11.78 -9.70 -2.51
N TYR A 118 11.08 -8.68 -1.98
CA TYR A 118 11.44 -7.99 -0.72
C TYR A 118 12.91 -7.52 -0.66
N GLY A 119 13.41 -6.97 -1.77
CA GLY A 119 14.79 -6.47 -1.86
C GLY A 119 15.87 -7.56 -1.94
N ARG A 120 15.49 -8.82 -2.18
CA ARG A 120 16.41 -9.95 -2.35
C ARG A 120 16.22 -10.58 -3.73
N ALA A 121 17.28 -11.16 -4.28
CA ALA A 121 17.19 -11.92 -5.52
C ALA A 121 16.17 -13.07 -5.37
N ASN A 122 15.27 -13.20 -6.34
CA ASN A 122 14.24 -14.24 -6.33
C ASN A 122 14.85 -15.59 -6.74
N PRO A 123 14.88 -16.61 -5.86
CA PRO A 123 15.39 -17.94 -6.21
C PRO A 123 14.55 -18.67 -7.26
N ASN A 124 13.32 -18.19 -7.51
CA ASN A 124 12.39 -18.75 -8.49
C ASN A 124 12.35 -17.97 -9.80
N TYR A 125 13.15 -16.91 -9.95
CA TYR A 125 13.20 -16.16 -11.21
C TYR A 125 13.45 -17.09 -12.41
N ARG A 126 12.62 -16.95 -13.45
CA ARG A 126 12.60 -17.79 -14.66
C ARG A 126 12.29 -19.28 -14.44
N LYS A 127 11.78 -19.67 -13.27
CA LYS A 127 11.24 -21.01 -13.04
C LYS A 127 9.73 -21.02 -13.28
N PRO A 128 9.15 -22.16 -13.71
CA PRO A 128 7.71 -22.29 -13.87
C PRO A 128 6.96 -21.95 -12.58
N ILE A 129 5.91 -21.15 -12.71
CA ILE A 129 4.99 -20.85 -11.60
C ILE A 129 4.09 -22.08 -11.40
N PRO A 130 4.06 -22.69 -10.20
CA PRO A 130 3.11 -23.76 -9.93
C PRO A 130 1.66 -23.28 -10.14
N GLU A 131 0.81 -24.12 -10.70
CA GLU A 131 -0.58 -23.78 -11.03
C GLU A 131 -1.38 -23.32 -9.80
N ASN A 132 -1.18 -24.00 -8.67
CA ASN A 132 -1.84 -23.67 -7.39
C ASN A 132 -1.11 -22.60 -6.56
N LEU A 133 -0.03 -22.00 -7.08
CA LEU A 133 0.66 -20.93 -6.35
C LEU A 133 -0.18 -19.65 -6.44
N HIS A 134 -0.59 -19.14 -5.29
CA HIS A 134 -1.20 -17.83 -5.15
C HIS A 134 -0.27 -16.91 -4.38
N LEU A 135 -0.13 -15.67 -4.84
CA LEU A 135 0.70 -14.66 -4.20
C LEU A 135 -0.18 -13.44 -3.95
N ARG A 136 -1.10 -13.63 -3.01
CA ARG A 136 -2.17 -12.70 -2.71
C ARG A 136 -1.67 -11.63 -1.76
N SER A 137 -1.93 -10.39 -2.12
CA SER A 137 -1.75 -9.22 -1.28
C SER A 137 -3.04 -8.43 -1.24
N HIS A 138 -3.31 -7.83 -0.09
CA HIS A 138 -4.50 -7.00 0.10
C HIS A 138 -4.12 -5.76 0.89
N ARG A 139 -4.69 -4.61 0.49
CA ARG A 139 -4.40 -3.31 1.06
C ARG A 139 -5.70 -2.60 1.37
N LEU A 140 -5.83 -2.21 2.63
CA LEU A 140 -6.96 -1.50 3.18
C LEU A 140 -6.52 -0.14 3.72
N TYR A 141 -7.43 0.82 3.67
CA TYR A 141 -7.33 2.12 4.32
C TYR A 141 -8.45 2.24 5.33
N LEU A 142 -8.11 2.60 6.56
CA LEU A 142 -9.06 2.71 7.67
C LEU A 142 -8.89 4.06 8.37
N LEU A 143 -9.96 4.57 8.97
CA LEU A 143 -9.84 5.56 10.04
C LEU A 143 -9.85 4.84 11.37
N VAL A 144 -8.75 4.94 12.10
CA VAL A 144 -8.53 4.16 13.32
C VAL A 144 -8.05 5.03 14.45
N LYS A 145 -8.27 4.57 15.66
CA LYS A 145 -7.56 5.03 16.85
C LYS A 145 -7.10 3.81 17.63
N GLU A 146 -6.01 3.96 18.37
CA GLU A 146 -5.67 2.97 19.41
C GLU A 146 -6.83 2.88 20.41
N ALA A 147 -7.03 1.72 21.04
CA ALA A 147 -8.16 1.50 21.95
C ALA A 147 -8.31 2.64 23.01
N GLU A 148 -7.18 3.07 23.58
CA GLU A 148 -7.09 4.17 24.56
C GLU A 148 -6.88 5.55 23.91
N GLY A 149 -6.70 5.59 22.59
CA GLY A 149 -6.49 6.81 21.81
C GLY A 149 -7.76 7.66 21.71
N LYS A 150 -7.56 8.99 21.61
CA LYS A 150 -8.64 9.98 21.52
C LYS A 150 -8.92 10.47 20.10
N LYS A 151 -7.97 10.33 19.17
CA LYS A 151 -8.06 10.88 17.82
C LYS A 151 -8.04 9.76 16.79
N PHE A 152 -8.93 9.87 15.80
CA PHE A 152 -8.89 9.04 14.61
C PHE A 152 -7.81 9.54 13.65
N GLU A 153 -7.03 8.60 13.15
CA GLU A 153 -5.94 8.79 12.21
C GLU A 153 -6.12 7.84 11.02
N LEU A 154 -5.56 8.23 9.88
CA LEU A 154 -5.51 7.36 8.72
C LEU A 154 -4.58 6.17 9.01
N ALA A 155 -5.03 4.97 8.68
CA ALA A 155 -4.20 3.77 8.71
C ALA A 155 -4.16 3.10 7.35
N HIS A 156 -2.96 2.85 6.87
CA HIS A 156 -2.66 2.00 5.73
C HIS A 156 -2.33 0.60 6.24
N LEU A 157 -3.21 -0.38 6.00
CA LEU A 157 -3.04 -1.75 6.46
C LEU A 157 -2.80 -2.68 5.26
N GLN A 158 -1.68 -3.39 5.27
CA GLN A 158 -1.33 -4.34 4.21
C GLN A 158 -1.07 -5.75 4.75
N THR A 159 -1.40 -6.77 3.95
CA THR A 159 -0.95 -8.14 4.15
C THR A 159 -0.50 -8.75 2.82
N ASP A 160 0.53 -9.59 2.88
CA ASP A 160 0.95 -10.47 1.78
C ASP A 160 0.71 -11.96 2.15
N ASN A 161 -0.06 -12.22 3.21
CA ASN A 161 -0.47 -13.56 3.61
C ASN A 161 -1.77 -13.92 2.90
N ASN A 162 -1.77 -15.02 2.13
CA ASN A 162 -2.92 -15.43 1.32
C ASN A 162 -4.24 -15.59 2.09
N ALA A 163 -4.19 -16.17 3.30
CA ALA A 163 -5.40 -16.43 4.08
C ALA A 163 -5.99 -15.13 4.63
N LEU A 164 -5.14 -14.23 5.14
CA LEU A 164 -5.58 -12.90 5.58
C LEU A 164 -6.10 -12.06 4.41
N ALA A 165 -5.39 -12.09 3.28
CA ALA A 165 -5.76 -11.33 2.09
C ALA A 165 -7.19 -11.67 1.63
N LEU A 166 -7.53 -12.97 1.59
CA LEU A 166 -8.88 -13.43 1.27
C LEU A 166 -9.90 -13.04 2.34
N ALA A 167 -9.59 -13.24 3.62
CA ALA A 167 -10.53 -12.93 4.71
C ALA A 167 -10.92 -11.43 4.72
N TRP A 168 -9.97 -10.57 4.35
CA TRP A 168 -10.17 -9.12 4.35
C TRP A 168 -11.10 -8.62 3.23
N CYS A 169 -11.37 -9.41 2.18
CA CYS A 169 -12.33 -9.07 1.11
C CYS A 169 -13.76 -8.91 1.60
N GLN A 170 -14.05 -9.34 2.82
CA GLN A 170 -15.40 -9.33 3.38
C GLN A 170 -15.61 -8.23 4.41
N LEU A 171 -14.60 -7.40 4.66
CA LEU A 171 -14.73 -6.33 5.63
C LEU A 171 -15.69 -5.26 5.08
N PRO A 172 -16.88 -5.06 5.68
CA PRO A 172 -17.80 -4.05 5.20
C PRO A 172 -17.25 -2.63 5.43
N PHE A 173 -17.53 -1.75 4.47
CA PHE A 173 -17.26 -0.32 4.61
C PHE A 173 -18.09 0.29 5.74
N TYR A 174 -17.49 1.26 6.43
CA TYR A 174 -18.17 2.11 7.42
C TYR A 174 -18.77 1.37 8.63
N LYS A 175 -18.41 0.10 8.84
CA LYS A 175 -18.73 -0.64 10.07
C LYS A 175 -17.62 -0.51 11.08
N TRP A 176 -18.00 -0.26 12.33
CA TRP A 176 -17.08 -0.20 13.45
C TRP A 176 -16.50 -1.57 13.75
N VAL A 177 -15.18 -1.67 13.71
CA VAL A 177 -14.45 -2.90 13.95
C VAL A 177 -13.29 -2.69 14.92
N THR A 178 -12.97 -3.74 15.66
CA THR A 178 -11.73 -3.86 16.41
C THR A 178 -10.81 -4.90 15.79
N PHE A 179 -9.50 -4.65 15.83
CA PHE A 179 -8.50 -5.57 15.30
C PHE A 179 -7.11 -5.32 15.88
N PRO A 180 -6.27 -6.36 16.05
CA PRO A 180 -4.85 -6.20 16.31
C PRO A 180 -4.07 -6.01 15.00
N ALA A 181 -3.04 -5.16 15.00
CA ALA A 181 -2.14 -5.02 13.85
C ALA A 181 -0.70 -4.71 14.29
N LEU A 182 0.27 -5.09 13.44
CA LEU A 182 1.69 -4.74 13.61
C LEU A 182 1.93 -3.31 13.12
N VAL A 183 2.38 -2.43 14.00
CA VAL A 183 2.77 -1.07 13.67
C VAL A 183 4.16 -1.08 13.05
N GLN A 184 4.24 -0.77 11.76
CA GLN A 184 5.51 -0.61 11.05
C GLN A 184 6.06 0.81 11.17
N GLU A 185 5.16 1.80 11.18
CA GLU A 185 5.48 3.21 11.27
C GLU A 185 4.27 4.00 11.77
N HIS A 186 4.52 5.04 12.56
CA HIS A 186 3.53 6.03 12.97
C HIS A 186 4.14 7.41 12.70
N SER A 187 3.50 8.18 11.82
CA SER A 187 3.96 9.49 11.37
C SER A 187 2.82 10.52 11.42
N SER A 188 3.10 11.76 11.03
CA SER A 188 2.06 12.81 10.91
C SER A 188 0.96 12.48 9.89
N ILE A 189 1.23 11.57 8.95
CA ILE A 189 0.27 11.13 7.92
C ILE A 189 -0.65 10.02 8.48
N GLY A 190 -0.25 9.38 9.59
CA GLY A 190 -0.99 8.31 10.26
C GLY A 190 -0.16 7.04 10.43
N TYR A 191 -0.84 5.90 10.43
CA TYR A 191 -0.26 4.59 10.70
C TYR A 191 0.04 3.81 9.43
N ARG A 192 1.23 3.20 9.35
CA ARG A 192 1.50 2.07 8.44
C ARG A 192 1.45 0.78 9.24
N LEU A 193 0.46 -0.04 8.93
CA LEU A 193 0.14 -1.28 9.62
C LEU A 193 0.40 -2.49 8.72
N THR A 194 0.71 -3.62 9.34
CA THR A 194 0.80 -4.91 8.67
C THR A 194 -0.05 -5.94 9.39
N GLY A 195 -0.72 -6.80 8.62
CA GLY A 195 -1.47 -7.93 9.16
C GLY A 195 -0.57 -8.87 9.96
N SER A 196 -0.97 -9.20 11.18
CA SER A 196 -0.32 -10.22 12.00
C SER A 196 -0.91 -11.60 11.68
N THR A 197 -0.04 -12.59 11.49
CA THR A 197 -0.41 -13.99 11.22
C THR A 197 -0.30 -14.89 12.45
N ALA A 198 0.27 -14.37 13.56
CA ALA A 198 0.43 -15.11 14.80
C ALA A 198 -0.94 -15.49 15.39
N LYS A 199 -1.05 -16.69 15.97
CA LYS A 199 -2.34 -17.26 16.40
C LYS A 199 -3.10 -16.36 17.38
N GLU A 200 -2.41 -15.76 18.34
CA GLU A 200 -3.00 -14.96 19.41
C GLU A 200 -3.32 -13.53 19.00
N THR A 201 -2.61 -13.00 18.00
CA THR A 201 -2.71 -11.60 17.57
C THR A 201 -3.06 -11.48 16.11
N ARG A 202 -3.73 -12.50 15.55
CA ARG A 202 -4.09 -12.54 14.15
C ARG A 202 -4.99 -11.35 13.83
N THR A 203 -4.69 -10.62 12.75
CA THR A 203 -5.50 -9.46 12.33
C THR A 203 -6.83 -9.92 11.74
N ILE A 204 -7.78 -10.18 12.64
CA ILE A 204 -9.17 -10.48 12.37
C ILE A 204 -9.98 -9.27 12.81
N PHE A 205 -10.88 -8.81 11.95
CA PHE A 205 -11.81 -7.73 12.25
C PHE A 205 -13.03 -8.29 12.98
N ARG A 206 -13.41 -7.63 14.07
CA ARG A 206 -14.62 -7.96 14.84
C ARG A 206 -15.51 -6.73 14.88
N GLU A 207 -16.76 -6.85 14.43
CA GLU A 207 -17.72 -5.75 14.54
C GLU A 207 -17.93 -5.39 16.02
N VAL A 208 -18.04 -4.10 16.32
CA VAL A 208 -18.30 -3.58 17.65
C VAL A 208 -19.33 -2.47 17.60
N LYS A 209 -20.11 -2.31 18.68
CA LYS A 209 -20.89 -1.08 18.86
C LYS A 209 -19.96 0.05 19.26
N TYR A 210 -20.13 1.20 18.62
CA TYR A 210 -19.40 2.41 18.95
C TYR A 210 -20.32 3.61 18.76
N ASP A 211 -20.34 4.51 19.74
CA ASP A 211 -21.38 5.54 19.87
C ASP A 211 -21.25 6.71 18.87
N ALA A 212 -20.19 6.74 18.06
CA ALA A 212 -20.00 7.77 17.04
C ALA A 212 -20.54 7.32 15.69
N ASP A 213 -21.15 8.25 14.94
CA ASP A 213 -21.49 8.03 13.54
C ASP A 213 -20.19 7.96 12.70
N PRO A 214 -19.94 6.85 11.96
CA PRO A 214 -18.81 6.76 11.03
C PRO A 214 -18.76 7.93 10.04
N PHE A 215 -19.91 8.44 9.58
CA PHE A 215 -19.95 9.56 8.63
C PHE A 215 -19.41 10.84 9.26
N GLU A 216 -19.86 11.21 10.46
CA GLU A 216 -19.36 12.39 11.16
C GLU A 216 -17.84 12.32 11.43
N VAL A 217 -17.33 11.14 11.80
CA VAL A 217 -15.89 10.91 11.99
C VAL A 217 -15.14 11.07 10.68
N TYR A 218 -15.67 10.49 9.59
CA TYR A 218 -15.10 10.56 8.26
C TYR A 218 -15.05 12.00 7.74
N GLU A 219 -16.18 12.71 7.76
CA GLU A 219 -16.30 14.10 7.32
C GLU A 219 -15.33 14.97 8.12
N LYS A 220 -15.34 14.87 9.45
CA LYS A 220 -14.46 15.68 10.31
C LYS A 220 -12.99 15.45 10.00
N PHE A 221 -12.59 14.22 9.67
CA PHE A 221 -11.22 13.90 9.32
C PHE A 221 -10.84 14.44 7.93
N PHE A 222 -11.67 14.21 6.91
CA PHE A 222 -11.31 14.47 5.52
C PHE A 222 -11.64 15.87 5.01
N LYS A 223 -12.62 16.57 5.59
CA LYS A 223 -13.02 17.92 5.16
C LYS A 223 -11.83 18.92 5.08
N PRO A 224 -10.88 18.94 6.02
CA PRO A 224 -9.69 19.81 5.92
C PRO A 224 -8.67 19.35 4.86
N GLN A 225 -8.79 18.12 4.36
CA GLN A 225 -7.85 17.47 3.44
C GLN A 225 -8.41 17.34 2.01
N LEU A 226 -9.60 17.90 1.76
CA LEU A 226 -10.24 17.89 0.45
C LEU A 226 -9.37 18.57 -0.59
N THR A 227 -9.17 17.88 -1.71
CA THR A 227 -8.63 18.47 -2.92
C THR A 227 -9.82 18.97 -3.75
N PRO A 228 -9.93 20.29 -4.00
CA PRO A 228 -10.95 20.81 -4.90
C PRO A 228 -10.85 20.16 -6.28
N ILE A 229 -11.98 19.89 -6.93
CA ILE A 229 -12.00 19.13 -8.19
C ILE A 229 -11.15 19.83 -9.27
N GLY A 230 -11.28 21.16 -9.41
CA GLY A 230 -10.44 21.95 -10.32
C GLY A 230 -8.94 21.99 -10.00
N LYS A 231 -8.50 21.39 -8.89
CA LYS A 231 -7.07 21.28 -8.51
C LYS A 231 -6.53 19.85 -8.58
N VAL A 232 -7.32 18.87 -9.03
CA VAL A 232 -6.89 17.46 -9.08
C VAL A 232 -5.66 17.26 -9.96
N GLU A 233 -5.57 17.95 -11.11
CA GLU A 233 -4.40 17.83 -11.99
C GLU A 233 -3.14 18.40 -11.33
N GLN A 234 -3.22 19.59 -10.73
CA GLN A 234 -2.11 20.19 -9.99
C GLN A 234 -1.65 19.29 -8.83
N TYR A 235 -2.61 18.71 -8.10
CA TYR A 235 -2.33 17.75 -7.04
C TYR A 235 -1.60 16.52 -7.58
N HIS A 236 -2.09 15.93 -8.69
CA HIS A 236 -1.45 14.78 -9.31
C HIS A 236 0.00 15.05 -9.67
N GLU A 237 0.28 16.17 -10.34
CA GLU A 237 1.65 16.52 -10.72
C GLU A 237 2.59 16.69 -9.52
N ALA A 238 2.08 17.20 -8.40
CA ALA A 238 2.86 17.34 -7.17
C ALA A 238 3.18 16.01 -6.48
N VAL A 239 2.34 14.98 -6.63
CA VAL A 239 2.48 13.70 -5.89
C VAL A 239 2.68 12.46 -6.78
N LYS A 240 2.79 12.61 -8.11
CA LYS A 240 2.86 11.47 -9.05
C LYS A 240 4.04 10.52 -8.83
N ASP A 241 5.09 10.96 -8.16
CA ASP A 241 6.26 10.14 -7.82
C ASP A 241 6.22 9.59 -6.38
N ALA A 242 5.24 10.02 -5.57
CA ALA A 242 5.04 9.48 -4.24
C ALA A 242 4.48 8.05 -4.30
N TRP A 243 5.10 7.17 -3.50
CA TRP A 243 4.70 5.76 -3.39
C TRP A 243 3.31 5.61 -2.77
N ASP A 244 3.03 6.34 -1.70
CA ASP A 244 1.75 6.31 -0.98
C ASP A 244 1.00 7.62 -1.23
N ARG A 245 0.48 7.74 -2.46
CA ARG A 245 -0.37 8.86 -2.85
C ARG A 245 -1.83 8.45 -2.78
N TRP A 246 -2.61 9.26 -2.10
CA TRP A 246 -4.06 9.15 -2.03
C TRP A 246 -4.65 10.54 -2.23
N ILE A 247 -5.88 10.61 -2.71
CA ILE A 247 -6.64 11.84 -2.89
C ILE A 247 -8.03 11.65 -2.30
N ILE A 248 -8.60 12.75 -1.82
CA ILE A 248 -9.98 12.82 -1.39
C ILE A 248 -10.63 14.02 -2.08
N CYS A 249 -11.71 13.77 -2.82
CA CYS A 249 -12.53 14.79 -3.46
C CYS A 249 -13.97 14.67 -2.95
N TYR A 250 -14.68 15.80 -2.95
CA TYR A 250 -16.09 15.88 -2.62
C TYR A 250 -16.83 16.51 -3.81
N GLY A 251 -17.96 15.94 -4.19
CA GLY A 251 -18.74 16.48 -5.29
C GLY A 251 -20.03 15.72 -5.54
N ILE A 252 -20.74 16.15 -6.58
CA ILE A 252 -21.99 15.55 -7.05
C ILE A 252 -21.67 14.53 -8.14
N VAL A 253 -22.26 13.35 -8.07
CA VAL A 253 -22.12 12.33 -9.12
C VAL A 253 -22.91 12.77 -10.34
N GLY A 254 -22.25 13.23 -11.39
CA GLY A 254 -22.91 13.70 -12.62
C GLY A 254 -23.31 12.58 -13.57
N TYR A 255 -22.61 11.44 -13.52
CA TYR A 255 -22.84 10.30 -14.41
C TYR A 255 -22.30 9.00 -13.78
N LEU A 256 -23.05 7.90 -13.95
CA LEU A 256 -22.64 6.53 -13.60
C LEU A 256 -22.79 5.59 -14.80
N GLY A 257 -21.67 5.10 -15.31
CA GLY A 257 -21.65 4.16 -16.44
C GLY A 257 -21.85 2.70 -16.04
N LEU A 258 -22.94 2.36 -15.32
CA LEU A 258 -23.20 1.00 -14.81
C LEU A 258 -23.16 -0.08 -15.92
N GLU A 259 -23.57 0.28 -17.14
CA GLU A 259 -23.58 -0.62 -18.30
C GLU A 259 -22.21 -0.71 -19.04
N ARG A 260 -21.21 0.05 -18.58
CA ARG A 260 -19.91 0.22 -19.26
C ARG A 260 -18.77 -0.15 -18.33
N GLU A 261 -18.72 -1.40 -17.92
CA GLU A 261 -17.55 -1.90 -17.20
C GLU A 261 -16.29 -1.82 -18.08
N THR A 262 -15.26 -1.20 -17.52
CA THR A 262 -13.94 -1.11 -18.17
C THR A 262 -12.94 -1.97 -17.41
N LEU A 263 -11.76 -2.17 -17.98
CA LEU A 263 -10.64 -2.80 -17.25
C LEU A 263 -10.31 -2.12 -15.91
N PHE A 264 -10.72 -0.86 -15.72
CA PHE A 264 -10.47 -0.08 -14.51
C PHE A 264 -11.69 -0.01 -13.58
N GLY A 265 -12.79 -0.70 -13.93
CA GLY A 265 -14.07 -0.64 -13.23
C GLY A 265 -15.09 0.23 -13.96
N ILE A 266 -16.16 0.59 -13.24
CA ILE A 266 -17.28 1.38 -13.73
C ILE A 266 -16.87 2.86 -13.80
N PRO A 267 -16.94 3.51 -14.98
CA PRO A 267 -16.59 4.91 -15.14
C PRO A 267 -17.70 5.80 -14.59
N ALA A 268 -17.30 6.85 -13.89
CA ALA A 268 -18.20 7.83 -13.30
C ALA A 268 -17.62 9.25 -13.42
N LEU A 269 -18.49 10.26 -13.27
CA LEU A 269 -18.11 11.68 -13.33
C LEU A 269 -18.47 12.36 -12.01
N LEU A 270 -17.50 13.04 -11.41
CA LEU A 270 -17.69 13.85 -10.21
C LEU A 270 -17.65 15.33 -10.58
N LEU A 271 -18.70 16.06 -10.20
CA LEU A 271 -18.88 17.48 -10.48
C LEU A 271 -18.65 18.30 -9.21
N ASP A 272 -18.02 19.46 -9.35
CA ASP A 272 -17.94 20.44 -8.26
C ASP A 272 -19.35 20.94 -7.91
N PRO A 273 -19.76 20.95 -6.62
CA PRO A 273 -21.10 21.40 -6.24
C PRO A 273 -21.41 22.85 -6.61
N GLU A 274 -20.39 23.71 -6.71
CA GLU A 274 -20.55 25.13 -7.02
C GLU A 274 -20.33 25.43 -8.51
N TYR A 275 -19.33 24.80 -9.13
CA TYR A 275 -18.85 25.16 -10.48
C TYR A 275 -18.95 24.03 -11.51
N GLY A 276 -19.63 22.92 -11.19
CA GLY A 276 -19.62 21.68 -11.97
C GLY A 276 -20.16 21.76 -13.40
N VAL A 277 -20.65 22.91 -13.86
CA VAL A 277 -21.03 23.16 -15.27
C VAL A 277 -19.79 23.28 -16.17
N GLU A 278 -18.67 23.75 -15.62
CA GLU A 278 -17.43 23.99 -16.35
C GLU A 278 -16.57 22.72 -16.40
N ALA A 279 -15.98 22.40 -17.56
CA ALA A 279 -15.23 21.16 -17.76
C ALA A 279 -14.03 21.00 -16.82
N GLU A 280 -13.40 22.09 -16.41
CA GLU A 280 -12.28 22.09 -15.45
C GLU A 280 -12.71 21.78 -14.01
N HIS A 281 -14.00 21.89 -13.71
CA HIS A 281 -14.61 21.59 -12.42
C HIS A 281 -15.30 20.22 -12.40
N GLN A 282 -14.83 19.31 -13.25
CA GLN A 282 -15.29 17.93 -13.32
C GLN A 282 -14.08 16.99 -13.31
N VAL A 283 -14.21 15.83 -12.67
CA VAL A 283 -13.17 14.80 -12.67
C VAL A 283 -13.79 13.42 -12.88
N ARG A 284 -13.17 12.65 -13.79
CA ARG A 284 -13.55 11.25 -13.98
C ARG A 284 -12.97 10.39 -12.88
N PHE A 285 -13.77 9.46 -12.39
CA PHE A 285 -13.32 8.43 -11.46
C PHE A 285 -13.80 7.05 -11.89
N PHE A 286 -13.09 6.02 -11.46
CA PHE A 286 -13.42 4.62 -11.76
C PHE A 286 -13.72 3.87 -10.47
N ILE A 287 -14.85 3.17 -10.45
CA ILE A 287 -15.30 2.35 -9.32
C ILE A 287 -14.95 0.90 -9.61
N PRO A 288 -13.96 0.30 -8.93
CA PRO A 288 -13.62 -1.10 -9.14
C PRO A 288 -14.76 -2.02 -8.67
N GLU A 289 -14.85 -3.19 -9.29
CA GLU A 289 -15.93 -4.17 -9.15
C GLU A 289 -16.23 -4.60 -7.71
N HIS A 290 -15.18 -4.67 -6.87
CA HIS A 290 -15.32 -5.08 -5.48
C HIS A 290 -15.96 -4.01 -4.58
N LEU A 291 -16.12 -2.77 -5.06
CA LEU A 291 -16.80 -1.72 -4.30
C LEU A 291 -18.29 -1.71 -4.57
N LYS A 292 -19.08 -1.88 -3.51
CA LYS A 292 -20.54 -1.79 -3.59
C LYS A 292 -20.97 -0.36 -3.94
N ILE A 293 -21.74 -0.22 -5.01
CA ILE A 293 -22.42 1.02 -5.38
C ILE A 293 -23.80 1.04 -4.72
N ASN A 294 -23.97 1.91 -3.74
CA ASN A 294 -25.22 2.12 -3.00
C ASN A 294 -25.77 3.55 -3.17
N PHE A 295 -25.37 4.23 -4.23
CA PHE A 295 -25.74 5.60 -4.56
C PHE A 295 -25.99 5.72 -6.07
N GLY A 296 -26.89 6.64 -6.44
CA GLY A 296 -27.22 6.97 -7.82
C GLY A 296 -26.57 8.28 -8.28
N GLU A 297 -26.85 8.63 -9.53
CA GLU A 297 -26.54 9.94 -10.07
C GLU A 297 -27.19 11.04 -9.21
N TYR A 298 -26.57 12.22 -9.20
CA TYR A 298 -26.91 13.38 -8.38
C TYR A 298 -26.69 13.23 -6.87
N SER A 299 -26.15 12.09 -6.41
CA SER A 299 -25.72 11.95 -5.01
C SER A 299 -24.47 12.81 -4.73
N GLU A 300 -24.37 13.40 -3.54
CA GLU A 300 -23.12 13.99 -3.06
C GLU A 300 -22.27 12.90 -2.42
N VAL A 301 -21.01 12.78 -2.85
CA VAL A 301 -20.11 11.71 -2.42
C VAL A 301 -18.72 12.22 -2.10
N TYR A 302 -18.07 11.56 -1.15
CA TYR A 302 -16.63 11.60 -0.98
C TYR A 302 -15.99 10.48 -1.78
N VAL A 303 -15.07 10.81 -2.69
CA VAL A 303 -14.28 9.84 -3.45
C VAL A 303 -12.86 9.80 -2.87
N PHE A 304 -12.52 8.69 -2.22
CA PHE A 304 -11.18 8.39 -1.72
C PHE A 304 -10.49 7.42 -2.68
N GLY A 305 -9.28 7.75 -3.14
CA GLY A 305 -8.59 6.89 -4.12
C GLY A 305 -7.21 7.40 -4.50
N ARG A 306 -6.77 7.07 -5.71
CA ARG A 306 -5.47 7.49 -6.24
C ARG A 306 -5.60 8.14 -7.61
N THR A 307 -4.79 9.17 -7.84
CA THR A 307 -4.72 9.80 -9.17
C THR A 307 -3.82 9.02 -10.13
N ARG A 308 -4.30 8.92 -11.38
CA ARG A 308 -3.58 8.37 -12.52
C ARG A 308 -3.82 9.24 -13.74
N ARG A 309 -2.78 9.44 -14.56
CA ARG A 309 -2.92 10.04 -15.89
C ARG A 309 -3.42 8.98 -16.87
N SER A 310 -4.57 9.22 -17.49
CA SER A 310 -5.06 8.35 -18.56
C SER A 310 -4.10 8.42 -19.75
N ARG A 311 -4.05 7.34 -20.54
CA ARG A 311 -3.25 7.30 -21.77
C ARG A 311 -4.11 6.74 -22.88
N TYR A 312 -4.07 7.38 -24.04
CA TYR A 312 -4.77 6.93 -25.23
C TYR A 312 -3.80 6.88 -26.40
N ARG A 313 -4.14 6.07 -27.41
CA ARG A 313 -3.40 6.09 -28.66
C ARG A 313 -3.94 7.22 -29.52
N ASP A 314 -3.06 8.12 -29.90
CA ASP A 314 -3.34 9.13 -30.89
C ASP A 314 -3.75 8.45 -32.21
N PRO A 315 -4.92 8.77 -32.79
CA PRO A 315 -5.40 8.14 -34.01
C PRO A 315 -4.53 8.40 -35.24
N GLU A 316 -3.83 9.54 -35.29
CA GLU A 316 -3.02 9.96 -36.43
C GLU A 316 -1.61 9.38 -36.34
N THR A 317 -0.98 9.45 -35.16
CA THR A 317 0.42 9.03 -34.99
C THR A 317 0.57 7.61 -34.45
N GLY A 318 -0.50 7.02 -33.90
CA GLY A 318 -0.48 5.71 -33.24
C GLY A 318 0.29 5.68 -31.91
N ASN A 319 0.88 6.81 -31.51
CA ASN A 319 1.67 6.95 -30.28
C ASN A 319 0.76 7.04 -29.05
N LEU A 320 1.27 6.58 -27.91
CA LEU A 320 0.59 6.78 -26.63
C LEU A 320 0.79 8.23 -26.17
N VAL A 321 -0.30 8.97 -26.04
CA VAL A 321 -0.33 10.34 -25.54
C VAL A 321 -1.01 10.35 -24.18
N ASP A 322 -0.53 11.23 -23.32
CA ASP A 322 -1.11 11.45 -22.01
C ASP A 322 -2.45 12.21 -22.15
N GLY A 323 -3.48 11.71 -21.47
CA GLY A 323 -4.79 12.34 -21.37
C GLY A 323 -5.04 12.92 -19.99
N ASP A 324 -6.33 13.06 -19.65
CA ASP A 324 -6.78 13.65 -18.39
C ASP A 324 -6.33 12.82 -17.19
N VAL A 325 -6.20 13.52 -16.05
CA VAL A 325 -6.05 12.89 -14.74
C VAL A 325 -7.40 12.35 -14.29
N VAL A 326 -7.40 11.09 -13.87
CA VAL A 326 -8.57 10.37 -13.34
C VAL A 326 -8.29 9.86 -11.94
N ILE A 327 -9.35 9.56 -11.19
CA ILE A 327 -9.26 8.97 -9.85
C ILE A 327 -9.64 7.49 -9.92
N ASP A 328 -8.72 6.59 -9.61
CA ASP A 328 -9.04 5.18 -9.38
C ASP A 328 -9.54 5.09 -7.92
N ALA A 329 -10.84 4.84 -7.72
CA ALA A 329 -11.46 4.85 -6.39
C ALA A 329 -11.00 3.65 -5.56
N TRP A 330 -10.74 3.90 -4.28
CA TRP A 330 -10.54 2.88 -3.25
C TRP A 330 -11.73 2.83 -2.29
N GLY A 331 -12.44 3.94 -2.09
CA GLY A 331 -13.67 3.96 -1.32
C GLY A 331 -14.52 5.17 -1.69
N ILE A 332 -15.84 5.01 -1.57
CA ILE A 332 -16.80 6.06 -1.88
C ILE A 332 -17.80 6.13 -0.73
N TYR A 333 -17.86 7.30 -0.06
CA TYR A 333 -18.80 7.54 1.02
C TYR A 333 -19.87 8.52 0.56
N PRO A 334 -21.10 8.06 0.27
CA PRO A 334 -22.23 8.93 -0.01
C PRO A 334 -22.60 9.77 1.21
N ASN A 335 -22.89 11.05 1.01
CA ASN A 335 -23.42 11.90 2.06
C ASN A 335 -24.85 11.43 2.41
N PRO A 336 -25.11 10.96 3.65
CA PRO A 336 -26.42 10.41 4.03
C PRO A 336 -27.58 11.38 3.84
N LYS A 337 -27.33 12.69 3.80
CA LYS A 337 -28.35 13.72 3.60
C LYS A 337 -28.71 13.95 2.13
N TYR A 338 -27.81 13.61 1.21
CA TYR A 338 -27.90 13.93 -0.21
C TYR A 338 -27.55 12.71 -1.06
N THR A 339 -28.13 11.55 -0.72
CA THR A 339 -27.97 10.30 -1.48
C THR A 339 -29.25 10.03 -2.28
N VAL A 340 -29.08 9.65 -3.54
CA VAL A 340 -30.14 9.15 -4.43
C VAL A 340 -29.95 7.64 -4.57
N GLU A 341 -31.03 6.88 -4.70
CA GLU A 341 -30.92 5.44 -4.97
C GLU A 341 -30.36 5.19 -6.39
N PRO A 342 -29.53 4.15 -6.57
CA PRO A 342 -29.05 3.79 -7.91
C PRO A 342 -30.21 3.43 -8.83
N SER A 343 -30.11 3.82 -10.11
CA SER A 343 -31.00 3.31 -11.15
C SER A 343 -30.86 1.78 -11.20
N LYS A 344 -32.00 1.07 -11.27
CA LYS A 344 -32.03 -0.40 -11.24
C LYS A 344 -31.25 -0.98 -12.43
N ALA A 345 -29.98 -1.33 -12.21
CA ALA A 345 -29.33 -2.40 -12.92
C ALA A 345 -29.49 -3.66 -12.06
N GLU A 346 -29.85 -4.80 -12.66
CA GLU A 346 -29.87 -6.09 -11.97
C GLU A 346 -28.44 -6.42 -11.51
N ILE A 347 -28.12 -6.13 -10.24
CA ILE A 347 -26.87 -6.55 -9.63
C ILE A 347 -27.13 -7.95 -9.07
N GLU A 348 -26.57 -8.98 -9.70
CA GLU A 348 -26.59 -10.35 -9.19
C GLU A 348 -25.82 -10.39 -7.86
N GLU A 349 -26.49 -10.66 -6.75
CA GLU A 349 -25.85 -10.89 -5.46
C GLU A 349 -25.17 -12.27 -5.48
N GLU A 350 -23.85 -12.33 -5.65
CA GLU A 350 -23.08 -13.56 -5.47
C GLU A 350 -23.02 -13.95 -3.98
N GLU A 351 -23.48 -15.15 -3.64
CA GLU A 351 -23.41 -15.73 -2.29
C GLU A 351 -21.95 -15.99 -1.87
N GLY A 352 -21.41 -15.12 -1.01
CA GLY A 352 -20.07 -15.27 -0.42
C GLY A 352 -20.06 -16.09 0.89
N ILE A 353 -19.05 -16.97 1.03
CA ILE A 353 -18.78 -17.78 2.24
C ILE A 353 -18.07 -16.93 3.31
N GLU A 354 -18.49 -17.01 4.58
CA GLU A 354 -18.14 -16.11 5.69
C GLU A 354 -16.66 -16.05 6.16
N GLY A 355 -16.22 -14.83 6.44
CA GLY A 355 -14.95 -14.34 6.98
C GLY A 355 -15.13 -13.02 7.76
N PHE A 356 -16.37 -12.56 7.91
CA PHE A 356 -16.84 -11.50 8.80
C PHE A 356 -17.65 -12.14 9.92
N ILE A 357 -17.37 -11.79 11.18
CA ILE A 357 -18.20 -12.23 12.32
C ILE A 357 -19.14 -11.06 12.63
N PRO A 358 -20.45 -11.16 12.31
CA PRO A 358 -21.42 -10.13 12.60
C PRO A 358 -21.57 -9.96 14.12
N LEU A 359 -22.06 -8.80 14.53
CA LEU A 359 -22.39 -8.57 15.94
C LEU A 359 -23.52 -9.52 16.39
N GLU A 360 -23.27 -10.29 17.46
CA GLU A 360 -24.30 -11.12 18.13
C GLU A 360 -25.38 -10.28 18.81
#